data_AF-A0A318YCT9-F1
#
_entry.id   AF-A0A318YCT9-F1
#
_cell.length_a   1.000
_cell.length_b   1.000
_cell.length_c   1.000
_cell.angle_alpha   90.00
_cell.angle_beta   90.00
_cell.angle_gamma   90.00
#
_symmetry.space_group_name_H-M   'P 1'
#
loop_
_entity.id
_entity.type
_entity.pdbx_description
1 polymer ?
#
loop_
_entity_poly.entity_id
_entity_poly.type
_entity_poly.pdbx_seq_one_letter_code
_entity_poly.pdbx_strand_id
1 'polypeptide(L)'
;MGTAQIPSVREMWELSVPEMAFEYQPLLSTLLAVAAAHRARLVPHEAEELRRVQGGFIAQAVGGHRAETAMLAVSSPGAGVTETLCMNAILISLYTLACRMDGGGGEYEPPNLWLNMARGVRTVVSMVYYRLVEERARIAPLLVARPVVHRGDVEVQDGGPKGSSGELRFLVDVFPGNEEEEEVMGVYVQCVGYLEGLLMAVRMGESGYDIRKRFSSFPSMVSEEFLGLVSERRPRALVILAYLFALVKGAEGVWWLRGIPEMEVRGIESILPEMWREVMRWPVGVVMGVVDVNNEVVL
;
A
#
# COMPACT_ATOMS: atom_id res chain seq x y z
N MET A 1 15.73 0.59 19.28
CA MET A 1 16.62 0.07 18.22
C MET A 1 15.77 -0.09 16.96
N GLY A 2 16.05 0.68 15.90
CA GLY A 2 15.24 0.64 14.68
C GLY A 2 15.50 -0.65 13.89
N THR A 3 14.46 -1.45 13.69
CA THR A 3 14.42 -2.76 13.03
C THR A 3 14.60 -2.68 11.50
N ALA A 4 15.65 -1.99 11.05
CA ALA A 4 16.05 -2.00 9.65
C ALA A 4 16.70 -3.32 9.18
N GLN A 5 16.79 -4.34 10.05
CA GLN A 5 17.35 -5.64 9.69
C GLN A 5 16.67 -6.73 10.51
N ILE A 6 15.48 -7.19 10.12
CA ILE A 6 15.18 -8.61 10.36
C ILE A 6 16.16 -9.34 9.45
N PRO A 7 17.21 -10.02 9.97
CA PRO A 7 18.29 -10.55 9.12
C PRO A 7 17.74 -11.47 8.03
N SER A 8 16.69 -12.23 8.32
CA SER A 8 16.01 -13.09 7.36
C SER A 8 15.28 -12.33 6.25
N VAL A 9 14.71 -11.15 6.51
CA VAL A 9 14.10 -10.31 5.45
C VAL A 9 15.18 -9.71 4.58
N ARG A 10 16.32 -9.29 5.16
CA ARG A 10 17.46 -8.81 4.39
C ARG A 10 18.03 -9.92 3.49
N GLU A 11 18.32 -11.07 4.06
CA GLU A 11 18.86 -12.23 3.34
C GLU A 11 17.94 -12.66 2.20
N MET A 12 16.62 -12.65 2.44
CA MET A 12 15.62 -12.89 1.40
C MET A 12 15.80 -11.93 0.21
N TRP A 13 15.98 -10.63 0.46
CA TRP A 13 16.17 -9.65 -0.62
C TRP A 13 17.56 -9.72 -1.28
N GLU A 14 18.61 -10.03 -0.53
CA GLU A 14 20.00 -10.06 -1.01
C GLU A 14 20.35 -11.34 -1.77
N LEU A 15 19.74 -12.48 -1.41
CA LEU A 15 20.06 -13.80 -1.96
C LEU A 15 18.84 -14.46 -2.61
N SER A 16 17.78 -14.71 -1.82
CA SER A 16 16.68 -15.58 -2.27
C SER A 16 15.88 -15.00 -3.42
N VAL A 17 15.53 -13.71 -3.38
CA VAL A 17 14.75 -13.04 -4.45
C VAL A 17 15.53 -12.98 -5.77
N PRO A 18 16.84 -12.65 -5.78
CA PRO A 18 17.67 -12.82 -6.97
C PRO A 18 17.70 -14.24 -7.53
N GLU A 19 17.88 -15.28 -6.68
CA GLU A 19 17.86 -16.68 -7.13
C GLU A 19 16.50 -17.06 -7.75
N MET A 20 15.42 -16.70 -7.06
CA MET A 20 14.03 -16.86 -7.54
C MET A 20 13.80 -16.19 -8.89
N ALA A 21 14.44 -15.05 -9.15
CA ALA A 21 14.31 -14.36 -10.42
C ALA A 21 14.92 -15.14 -11.59
N PHE A 22 16.03 -15.85 -11.38
CA PHE A 22 16.60 -16.73 -12.40
C PHE A 22 15.76 -18.00 -12.64
N GLU A 23 14.95 -18.41 -11.66
CA GLU A 23 13.97 -19.50 -11.82
C GLU A 23 12.68 -19.04 -12.53
N TYR A 24 12.36 -17.74 -12.46
CA TYR A 24 11.07 -17.21 -12.88
C TYR A 24 11.21 -15.89 -13.66
N GLN A 25 11.13 -15.99 -14.99
CA GLN A 25 11.37 -14.89 -15.93
C GLN A 25 10.52 -13.61 -15.69
N PRO A 26 9.23 -13.67 -15.32
CA PRO A 26 8.46 -12.48 -14.99
C PRO A 26 9.00 -11.74 -13.76
N LEU A 27 9.48 -12.45 -12.73
CA LEU A 27 10.10 -11.82 -11.55
C LEU A 27 11.43 -11.16 -11.89
N LEU A 28 12.26 -11.78 -12.73
CA LEU A 28 13.47 -11.13 -13.25
C LEU A 28 13.14 -9.83 -13.97
N SER A 29 12.11 -9.87 -14.83
CA SER A 29 11.66 -8.69 -15.56
C SER A 29 11.20 -7.59 -14.60
N THR A 30 10.45 -7.93 -13.54
CA THR A 30 10.05 -6.94 -12.52
C THR A 30 11.25 -6.37 -11.77
N LEU A 31 12.23 -7.18 -11.38
CA LEU A 31 13.44 -6.68 -10.71
C LEU A 31 14.22 -5.72 -11.60
N LEU A 32 14.35 -6.02 -12.89
CA LEU A 32 15.03 -5.14 -13.85
C LEU A 32 14.26 -3.83 -14.08
N ALA A 33 12.92 -3.89 -14.13
CA ALA A 33 12.08 -2.69 -14.20
C ALA A 33 12.24 -1.80 -12.95
N VAL A 34 12.23 -2.40 -11.76
CA VAL A 34 12.47 -1.70 -10.48
C VAL A 34 13.87 -1.09 -10.42
N ALA A 35 14.89 -1.85 -10.84
CA ALA A 35 16.27 -1.37 -10.87
C ALA A 35 16.45 -0.19 -11.85
N ALA A 36 15.84 -0.27 -13.03
CA ALA A 36 15.84 0.82 -14.01
C ALA A 36 15.13 2.07 -13.46
N ALA A 37 13.96 1.92 -12.83
CA ALA A 37 13.22 3.01 -12.21
C ALA A 37 14.02 3.69 -11.08
N HIS A 38 14.65 2.90 -10.22
CA HIS A 38 15.49 3.42 -9.14
C HIS A 38 16.72 4.14 -9.70
N ARG A 39 17.41 3.57 -10.70
CA ARG A 39 18.56 4.20 -11.36
C ARG A 39 18.17 5.51 -12.05
N ALA A 40 17.00 5.57 -12.69
CA ALA A 40 16.50 6.80 -13.32
C ALA A 40 16.36 7.96 -12.32
N ARG A 41 16.05 7.66 -11.05
CA ARG A 41 16.00 8.66 -9.97
C ARG A 41 17.39 9.07 -9.47
N LEU A 42 18.32 8.13 -9.41
CA LEU A 42 19.70 8.40 -8.98
C LEU A 42 20.51 9.12 -10.06
N VAL A 43 20.18 8.89 -11.33
CA VAL A 43 20.94 9.34 -12.49
C VAL A 43 20.01 10.05 -13.49
N PRO A 44 19.60 11.32 -13.21
CA PRO A 44 18.58 12.01 -14.01
C PRO A 44 18.91 12.17 -15.50
N HIS A 45 20.20 12.20 -15.87
CA HIS A 45 20.62 12.33 -17.27
C HIS A 45 20.37 11.06 -18.10
N GLU A 46 20.27 9.89 -17.46
CA GLU A 46 19.93 8.62 -18.11
C GLU A 46 18.42 8.32 -18.02
N ALA A 47 17.64 9.15 -17.33
CA ALA A 47 16.28 8.83 -16.95
C ALA A 47 15.35 8.58 -18.15
N GLU A 48 15.54 9.28 -19.27
CA GLU A 48 14.71 9.05 -20.46
C GLU A 48 14.94 7.67 -21.09
N GLU A 49 16.20 7.27 -21.22
CA GLU A 49 16.56 5.94 -21.72
C GLU A 49 16.10 4.85 -20.76
N LEU A 50 16.35 5.03 -19.46
CA LEU A 50 15.96 4.08 -18.42
C LEU A 50 14.45 3.93 -18.31
N ARG A 51 13.65 4.97 -18.57
CA ARG A 51 12.18 4.87 -18.65
C ARG A 51 11.73 3.93 -19.77
N ARG A 52 12.42 3.92 -20.93
CA ARG A 52 12.10 2.99 -22.03
C ARG A 52 12.45 1.55 -21.66
N VAL A 53 13.62 1.34 -21.05
CA VAL A 53 14.07 0.03 -20.53
C VAL A 53 13.11 -0.50 -19.48
N GLN A 54 12.76 0.34 -18.50
CA GLN A 54 11.76 0.09 -17.47
C GLN A 54 10.42 -0.34 -18.08
N GLY A 55 9.92 0.41 -19.08
CA GLY A 55 8.67 0.11 -19.79
C GLY A 55 8.66 -1.26 -20.47
N GLY A 56 9.75 -1.64 -21.13
CA GLY A 56 9.89 -2.95 -21.76
C GLY A 56 9.84 -4.10 -20.74
N PHE A 57 10.62 -3.99 -19.66
CA PHE A 57 10.67 -5.04 -18.64
C PHE A 57 9.36 -5.17 -17.85
N ILE A 58 8.70 -4.07 -17.49
CA ILE A 58 7.42 -4.18 -16.79
C ILE A 58 6.32 -4.78 -17.68
N ALA A 59 6.32 -4.46 -18.99
CA ALA A 59 5.37 -5.07 -19.92
C ALA A 59 5.55 -6.59 -20.00
N GLN A 60 6.80 -7.06 -20.08
CA GLN A 60 7.13 -8.49 -20.05
C GLN A 60 6.73 -9.14 -18.73
N ALA A 61 7.02 -8.50 -17.60
CA ALA A 61 6.66 -8.98 -16.27
C ALA A 61 5.14 -9.16 -16.12
N VAL A 62 4.37 -8.14 -16.47
CA VAL A 62 2.90 -8.16 -16.37
C VAL A 62 2.31 -9.17 -17.34
N GLY A 63 2.83 -9.24 -18.58
CA GLY A 63 2.39 -10.22 -19.57
C GLY A 63 2.59 -11.66 -19.11
N GLY A 64 3.79 -11.99 -18.63
CA GLY A 64 4.10 -13.32 -18.11
C GLY A 64 3.31 -13.67 -16.85
N HIS A 65 3.18 -12.73 -15.92
CA HIS A 65 2.39 -12.92 -14.69
C HIS A 65 0.91 -13.19 -15.00
N ARG A 66 0.32 -12.42 -15.93
CA ARG A 66 -1.08 -12.63 -16.35
C ARG A 66 -1.29 -13.97 -17.04
N ALA A 67 -0.35 -14.39 -17.89
CA ALA A 67 -0.45 -15.68 -18.57
C ALA A 67 -0.47 -16.84 -17.56
N GLU A 68 0.38 -16.79 -16.54
CA GLU A 68 0.44 -17.82 -15.51
C GLU A 68 -0.78 -17.80 -14.59
N THR A 69 -1.22 -16.63 -14.11
CA THR A 69 -2.43 -16.55 -13.28
C THR A 69 -3.68 -17.00 -14.04
N ALA A 70 -3.76 -16.75 -15.35
CA ALA A 70 -4.84 -17.26 -16.20
C ALA A 70 -4.85 -18.79 -16.30
N MET A 71 -3.68 -19.43 -16.40
CA MET A 71 -3.60 -20.91 -16.37
C MET A 71 -4.03 -21.50 -15.03
N LEU A 72 -3.63 -20.85 -13.93
CA LEU A 72 -3.97 -21.28 -12.58
C LEU A 72 -5.46 -21.08 -12.26
N ALA A 73 -6.13 -20.10 -12.87
CA ALA A 73 -7.56 -19.85 -12.68
C ALA A 73 -8.46 -21.03 -13.13
N VAL A 74 -7.95 -21.89 -14.02
CA VAL A 74 -8.66 -23.10 -14.50
C VAL A 74 -8.36 -24.33 -13.61
N SER A 75 -7.39 -24.21 -12.68
CA SER A 75 -6.97 -25.28 -11.78
C SER A 75 -7.67 -25.19 -10.42
N SER A 76 -7.49 -26.20 -9.56
CA SER A 76 -8.00 -26.14 -8.18
C SER A 76 -7.43 -24.92 -7.43
N PRO A 77 -8.21 -24.24 -6.57
CA PRO A 77 -7.74 -23.05 -5.84
C PRO A 77 -6.42 -23.30 -5.11
N GLY A 78 -5.40 -22.46 -5.38
CA GLY A 78 -4.06 -22.56 -4.77
C GLY A 78 -3.14 -23.65 -5.32
N ALA A 79 -3.65 -24.56 -6.17
CA ALA A 79 -2.80 -25.53 -6.87
C ALA A 79 -1.94 -24.79 -7.91
N GLY A 80 -0.62 -24.97 -7.87
CA GLY A 80 0.32 -24.36 -8.81
C GLY A 80 0.71 -22.90 -8.51
N VAL A 81 0.10 -22.23 -7.54
CA VAL A 81 0.58 -20.91 -7.06
C VAL A 81 1.92 -21.11 -6.34
N THR A 82 3.00 -20.50 -6.85
CA THR A 82 4.37 -20.61 -6.31
C THR A 82 4.79 -19.39 -5.50
N GLU A 83 5.86 -19.51 -4.71
CA GLU A 83 6.45 -18.35 -4.02
C GLU A 83 7.01 -17.29 -4.99
N THR A 84 7.50 -17.69 -6.17
CA THR A 84 8.01 -16.78 -7.20
C THR A 84 6.90 -15.95 -7.81
N LEU A 85 5.73 -16.56 -8.06
CA LEU A 85 4.52 -15.86 -8.50
C LEU A 85 4.05 -14.84 -7.45
N CYS A 86 3.98 -15.24 -6.17
CA CYS A 86 3.63 -14.35 -5.06
C CYS A 86 4.59 -13.17 -4.95
N MET A 87 5.90 -13.44 -5.00
CA MET A 87 6.94 -12.40 -4.93
C MET A 87 6.82 -11.41 -6.08
N ASN A 88 6.55 -11.91 -7.29
CA ASN A 88 6.34 -11.06 -8.45
C ASN A 88 5.12 -10.16 -8.31
N ALA A 89 3.99 -10.70 -7.82
CA ALA A 89 2.80 -9.91 -7.56
C ALA A 89 3.07 -8.78 -6.55
N ILE A 90 3.78 -9.08 -5.46
CA ILE A 90 4.19 -8.11 -4.43
C ILE A 90 5.03 -6.99 -5.06
N LEU A 91 6.05 -7.35 -5.84
CA LEU A 91 6.94 -6.37 -6.47
C LEU A 91 6.25 -5.53 -7.54
N ILE A 92 5.34 -6.11 -8.34
CA ILE A 92 4.56 -5.33 -9.31
C ILE A 92 3.68 -4.31 -8.56
N SER A 93 3.03 -4.71 -7.46
CA SER A 93 2.24 -3.78 -6.65
C SER A 93 3.09 -2.62 -6.12
N LEU A 94 4.24 -2.91 -5.49
CA LEU A 94 5.16 -1.88 -5.00
C LEU A 94 5.70 -0.98 -6.12
N TYR A 95 6.00 -1.56 -7.28
CA TYR A 95 6.45 -0.84 -8.47
C TYR A 95 5.39 0.17 -8.95
N THR A 96 4.10 -0.20 -8.97
CA THR A 96 3.03 0.70 -9.41
C THR A 96 2.89 1.92 -8.50
N LEU A 97 3.11 1.77 -7.19
CA LEU A 97 3.18 2.90 -6.27
C LEU A 97 4.41 3.76 -6.55
N ALA A 98 5.58 3.11 -6.66
CA ALA A 98 6.84 3.81 -6.86
C ALA A 98 6.79 4.73 -8.08
N CYS A 99 6.23 4.27 -9.20
CA CYS A 99 6.20 5.02 -10.46
C CYS A 99 5.16 6.14 -10.53
N ARG A 100 4.37 6.40 -9.47
CA ARG A 100 3.34 7.44 -9.52
C ARG A 100 3.91 8.84 -9.75
N MET A 101 5.12 9.11 -9.26
CA MET A 101 5.81 10.38 -9.51
C MET A 101 6.22 10.59 -10.97
N ASP A 102 6.21 9.55 -11.80
CA ASP A 102 6.66 9.62 -13.19
C ASP A 102 5.54 10.06 -14.14
N GLY A 103 4.27 10.05 -13.68
CA GLY A 103 3.10 10.53 -14.41
C GLY A 103 2.86 12.03 -14.21
N GLY A 104 3.58 12.88 -14.95
CA GLY A 104 3.42 14.34 -14.87
C GLY A 104 2.48 14.91 -15.93
N GLY A 105 1.60 15.84 -15.52
CA GLY A 105 0.98 16.85 -16.41
C GLY A 105 -0.53 16.77 -16.64
N GLY A 106 -1.23 15.80 -16.05
CA GLY A 106 -2.69 15.66 -16.16
C GLY A 106 -3.46 16.11 -14.91
N GLU A 107 -4.79 16.00 -14.97
CA GLU A 107 -5.65 16.04 -13.78
C GLU A 107 -5.23 14.92 -12.81
N TYR A 108 -5.36 15.18 -11.50
CA TYR A 108 -5.03 14.17 -10.50
C TYR A 108 -5.96 12.96 -10.61
N GLU A 109 -5.36 11.78 -10.60
CA GLU A 109 -6.06 10.49 -10.53
C GLU A 109 -5.67 9.74 -9.26
N PRO A 110 -6.64 9.23 -8.47
CA PRO A 110 -6.34 8.39 -7.31
C PRO A 110 -5.46 7.18 -7.66
N PRO A 111 -4.76 6.57 -6.68
CA PRO A 111 -3.80 5.50 -6.89
C PRO A 111 -4.45 4.12 -7.12
N ASN A 112 -5.53 4.08 -7.90
CA ASN A 112 -6.36 2.90 -8.16
C ASN A 112 -5.54 1.70 -8.66
N LEU A 113 -4.52 1.92 -9.50
CA LEU A 113 -3.66 0.83 -9.97
C LEU A 113 -2.92 0.15 -8.81
N TRP A 114 -2.29 0.92 -7.92
CA TRP A 114 -1.62 0.37 -6.75
C TRP A 114 -2.59 -0.34 -5.81
N LEU A 115 -3.73 0.28 -5.53
CA LEU A 115 -4.76 -0.29 -4.65
C LEU A 115 -5.25 -1.65 -5.17
N ASN A 116 -5.58 -1.73 -6.46
CA ASN A 116 -6.05 -2.97 -7.09
C ASN A 116 -4.94 -4.04 -7.18
N MET A 117 -3.71 -3.65 -7.48
CA MET A 117 -2.59 -4.62 -7.52
C MET A 117 -2.29 -5.19 -6.12
N ALA A 118 -2.32 -4.38 -5.08
CA ALA A 118 -2.17 -4.84 -3.70
C ALA A 118 -3.34 -5.74 -3.24
N ARG A 119 -4.57 -5.52 -3.73
CA ARG A 119 -5.67 -6.49 -3.55
C ARG A 119 -5.39 -7.82 -4.23
N GLY A 120 -4.90 -7.79 -5.48
CA GLY A 120 -4.49 -9.00 -6.21
C GLY A 120 -3.44 -9.82 -5.46
N VAL A 121 -2.48 -9.14 -4.82
CA VAL A 121 -1.49 -9.78 -3.93
C VAL A 121 -2.18 -10.55 -2.79
N ARG A 122 -3.18 -9.96 -2.12
CA ARG A 122 -3.94 -10.65 -1.07
C ARG A 122 -4.59 -11.92 -1.62
N THR A 123 -5.27 -11.83 -2.76
CA THR A 123 -5.96 -12.98 -3.37
C THR A 123 -5.00 -14.14 -3.65
N VAL A 124 -3.83 -13.86 -4.24
CA VAL A 124 -2.85 -14.91 -4.56
C VAL A 124 -2.19 -15.48 -3.30
N VAL A 125 -1.75 -14.60 -2.39
CA VAL A 125 -1.04 -15.02 -1.17
C VAL A 125 -1.95 -15.76 -0.20
N SER A 126 -3.23 -15.37 -0.06
CA SER A 126 -4.16 -16.02 0.86
C SER A 126 -4.43 -17.48 0.52
N MET A 127 -4.36 -17.85 -0.77
CA MET A 127 -4.54 -19.24 -1.22
C MET A 127 -3.45 -20.19 -0.71
N VAL A 128 -2.25 -19.66 -0.43
CA VAL A 128 -1.06 -20.47 -0.13
C VAL A 128 -0.36 -20.06 1.16
N TYR A 129 -0.88 -19.08 1.90
CA TYR A 129 -0.22 -18.48 3.06
C TYR A 129 0.27 -19.53 4.07
N TYR A 130 -0.63 -20.39 4.56
CA TYR A 130 -0.28 -21.39 5.57
C TYR A 130 0.77 -22.39 5.05
N ARG A 131 0.61 -22.86 3.81
CA ARG A 131 1.57 -23.75 3.15
C ARG A 131 2.96 -23.12 3.06
N LEU A 132 3.05 -21.87 2.58
CA LEU A 132 4.32 -21.15 2.46
C LEU A 132 5.00 -20.92 3.81
N VAL A 133 4.22 -20.66 4.86
CA VAL A 133 4.75 -20.47 6.21
C VAL A 133 5.22 -21.79 6.83
N GLU A 134 4.43 -22.85 6.71
CA GLU A 134 4.76 -24.20 7.22
C GLU A 134 6.00 -24.78 6.53
N GLU A 135 6.09 -24.65 5.21
CA GLU A 135 7.22 -25.12 4.39
C GLU A 135 8.45 -24.22 4.51
N ARG A 136 8.37 -23.10 5.24
CA ARG A 136 9.44 -22.10 5.37
C ARG A 136 9.94 -21.62 4.00
N ALA A 137 9.00 -21.30 3.12
CA ALA A 137 9.29 -20.73 1.81
C ALA A 137 10.23 -19.51 1.93
N ARG A 138 10.99 -19.23 0.87
CA ARG A 138 11.98 -18.13 0.86
C ARG A 138 11.35 -16.78 1.18
N ILE A 139 10.08 -16.58 0.81
CA ILE A 139 9.33 -15.34 1.10
C ILE A 139 8.64 -15.31 2.47
N ALA A 140 8.65 -16.40 3.23
CA ALA A 140 8.00 -16.48 4.55
C ALA A 140 8.45 -15.38 5.54
N PRO A 141 9.73 -14.94 5.60
CA PRO A 141 10.13 -13.83 6.45
C PRO A 141 9.34 -12.54 6.20
N LEU A 142 9.01 -12.25 4.94
CA LEU A 142 8.21 -11.09 4.55
C LEU A 142 6.75 -11.25 5.00
N LEU A 143 6.17 -12.44 4.86
CA LEU A 143 4.78 -12.75 5.20
C LEU A 143 4.55 -12.74 6.72
N VAL A 144 5.48 -13.33 7.48
CA VAL A 144 5.34 -13.55 8.94
C VAL A 144 5.74 -12.34 9.77
N ALA A 145 6.49 -11.38 9.20
CA ALA A 145 6.86 -10.14 9.88
C ALA A 145 5.62 -9.22 10.11
N ARG A 146 4.57 -9.69 10.77
CA ARG A 146 3.34 -8.94 11.03
C ARG A 146 3.71 -7.63 11.73
N PRO A 147 3.23 -6.47 11.26
CA PRO A 147 3.25 -5.29 12.09
C PRO A 147 2.45 -5.62 13.35
N VAL A 148 2.98 -5.33 14.54
CA VAL A 148 2.21 -5.44 15.78
C VAL A 148 1.09 -4.41 15.68
N VAL A 149 -0.09 -4.82 15.21
CA VAL A 149 -1.25 -3.93 15.20
C VAL A 149 -1.60 -3.74 16.67
N HIS A 150 -1.33 -2.54 17.21
CA HIS A 150 -1.69 -2.17 18.57
C HIS A 150 -3.21 -1.92 18.63
N ARG A 151 -3.98 -2.98 18.47
CA ARG A 151 -5.34 -3.16 18.97
C ARG A 151 -5.52 -4.68 19.04
N GLY A 152 -5.79 -5.18 20.25
CA GLY A 152 -5.96 -6.60 20.50
C GLY A 152 -6.91 -7.24 19.49
N ASP A 153 -6.55 -8.45 19.07
CA ASP A 153 -7.46 -9.42 18.49
C ASP A 153 -8.26 -8.92 17.27
N VAL A 154 -7.57 -8.80 16.12
CA VAL A 154 -8.24 -9.12 14.85
C VAL A 154 -8.07 -10.62 14.62
N GLU A 155 -8.71 -11.40 15.49
CA GLU A 155 -9.41 -12.57 14.99
C GLU A 155 -10.55 -12.03 14.12
N VAL A 156 -10.62 -12.50 12.88
CA VAL A 156 -11.81 -12.35 12.05
C VAL A 156 -12.88 -13.25 12.69
N GLN A 157 -13.50 -12.78 13.75
CA GLN A 157 -14.70 -13.36 14.33
C GLN A 157 -15.74 -12.26 14.50
N ASP A 158 -16.89 -12.53 13.87
CA ASP A 158 -18.20 -11.93 14.03
C ASP A 158 -18.37 -11.05 15.28
N GLY A 159 -18.60 -9.75 15.08
CA GLY A 159 -18.89 -8.80 16.15
C GLY A 159 -18.02 -7.54 16.08
N GLY A 160 -18.53 -6.50 15.43
CA GLY A 160 -17.83 -5.21 15.31
C GLY A 160 -17.40 -4.59 16.65
N PRO A 161 -16.35 -3.75 16.69
CA PRO A 161 -15.86 -3.17 17.93
C PRO A 161 -16.84 -2.11 18.46
N LYS A 162 -17.37 -2.34 19.67
CA LYS A 162 -18.04 -1.32 20.48
C LYS A 162 -17.04 -0.24 20.91
N GLY A 163 -17.20 0.98 20.41
CA GLY A 163 -17.07 2.23 21.16
C GLY A 163 -15.75 2.57 21.86
N SER A 164 -14.64 2.66 21.13
CA SER A 164 -13.48 3.47 21.55
C SER A 164 -13.34 4.64 20.57
N SER A 165 -13.60 5.85 21.07
CA SER A 165 -13.51 7.13 20.36
C SER A 165 -12.05 7.40 19.97
N GLY A 166 -11.62 6.86 18.83
CA GLY A 166 -10.33 7.19 18.25
C GLY A 166 -10.30 8.62 17.73
N GLU A 167 -9.12 9.20 17.61
CA GLU A 167 -8.94 10.61 17.23
C GLU A 167 -9.38 10.91 15.79
N LEU A 168 -9.38 9.90 14.92
CA LEU A 168 -9.82 9.96 13.53
C LEU A 168 -11.29 9.61 13.36
N ARG A 169 -12.04 9.34 14.45
CA ARG A 169 -13.46 8.95 14.39
C ARG A 169 -14.34 10.00 13.70
N PHE A 170 -13.96 11.28 13.80
CA PHE A 170 -14.66 12.39 13.13
C PHE A 170 -14.73 12.22 11.60
N LEU A 171 -13.82 11.45 10.99
CA LEU A 171 -13.86 11.15 9.54
C LEU A 171 -15.14 10.41 9.12
N VAL A 172 -15.83 9.79 10.08
CA VAL A 172 -17.10 9.10 9.89
C VAL A 172 -18.26 9.86 10.54
N ASP A 173 -18.02 10.50 11.69
CA ASP A 173 -19.08 11.08 12.52
C ASP A 173 -19.46 12.52 12.13
N VAL A 174 -18.56 13.27 11.49
CA VAL A 174 -18.82 14.65 11.08
C VAL A 174 -19.34 14.65 9.64
N PHE A 175 -20.22 15.61 9.34
CA PHE A 175 -20.74 16.04 8.03
C PHE A 175 -22.21 15.69 7.70
N PRO A 176 -23.07 16.72 7.57
CA PRO A 176 -24.40 16.62 6.96
C PRO A 176 -24.30 16.81 5.45
N GLY A 177 -24.85 15.88 4.65
CA GLY A 177 -25.01 16.14 3.21
C GLY A 177 -25.22 14.94 2.29
N ASN A 178 -24.83 13.73 2.72
CA ASN A 178 -25.17 12.49 2.02
C ASN A 178 -25.49 11.44 3.08
N GLU A 179 -26.73 10.95 3.09
CA GLU A 179 -27.05 9.67 3.72
C GLU A 179 -26.29 8.61 2.92
N GLU A 180 -25.16 8.16 3.44
CA GLU A 180 -24.52 6.96 2.94
C GLU A 180 -25.27 5.75 3.49
N GLU A 181 -25.35 4.69 2.69
CA GLU A 181 -25.91 3.42 3.13
C GLU A 181 -25.14 2.88 4.35
N GLU A 182 -25.83 2.19 5.24
CA GLU A 182 -25.24 1.65 6.47
C GLU A 182 -24.05 0.72 6.18
N GLU A 183 -24.11 -0.04 5.09
CA GLU A 183 -23.04 -0.90 4.61
C GLU A 183 -21.79 -0.10 4.22
N VAL A 184 -21.96 0.98 3.45
CA VAL A 184 -20.88 1.89 3.04
C VAL A 184 -20.24 2.57 4.27
N MET A 185 -21.06 2.95 5.25
CA MET A 185 -20.55 3.49 6.51
C MET A 185 -19.72 2.46 7.29
N GLY A 186 -20.13 1.20 7.32
CA GLY A 186 -19.35 0.11 7.90
C GLY A 186 -17.96 -0.03 7.28
N VAL A 187 -17.85 0.11 5.95
CA VAL A 187 -16.58 0.11 5.22
C VAL A 187 -15.67 1.26 5.66
N TYR A 188 -16.22 2.48 5.80
CA TYR A 188 -15.45 3.63 6.29
C TYR A 188 -14.98 3.45 7.74
N VAL A 189 -15.84 2.93 8.63
CA VAL A 189 -15.48 2.62 10.02
C VAL A 189 -14.29 1.67 10.08
N GLN A 190 -14.29 0.61 9.26
CA GLN A 190 -13.19 -0.34 9.20
C GLN A 190 -11.87 0.33 8.77
N CYS A 191 -11.92 1.15 7.72
CA CYS A 191 -10.74 1.85 7.21
C CYS A 191 -10.18 2.84 8.23
N VAL A 192 -11.05 3.61 8.89
CA VAL A 192 -10.65 4.53 9.96
C VAL A 192 -10.05 3.76 11.14
N GLY A 193 -10.63 2.63 11.53
CA GLY A 193 -10.04 1.76 12.56
C GLY A 193 -8.63 1.28 12.24
N TYR A 194 -8.32 1.02 10.95
CA TYR A 194 -6.96 0.72 10.51
C TYR A 194 -6.03 1.93 10.68
N LEU A 195 -6.48 3.12 10.27
CA LEU A 195 -5.70 4.35 10.38
C LEU A 195 -5.41 4.73 11.83
N GLU A 196 -6.32 4.47 12.76
CA GLU A 196 -6.08 4.63 14.20
C GLU A 196 -4.90 3.78 14.67
N GLY A 197 -4.84 2.51 14.24
CA GLY A 197 -3.72 1.63 14.56
C GLY A 197 -2.40 2.13 13.96
N LEU A 198 -2.44 2.72 12.76
CA LEU A 198 -1.28 3.34 12.12
C LEU A 198 -0.85 4.62 12.85
N LEU A 199 -1.79 5.49 13.23
CA LEU A 199 -1.54 6.69 14.01
C LEU A 199 -0.90 6.37 15.36
N MET A 200 -1.43 5.37 16.08
CA MET A 200 -0.82 4.87 17.30
C MET A 200 0.61 4.38 17.08
N ALA A 201 0.86 3.59 16.03
CA ALA A 201 2.20 3.10 15.72
C ALA A 201 3.19 4.25 15.45
N VAL A 202 2.76 5.28 14.73
CA VAL A 202 3.57 6.49 14.48
C VAL A 202 3.90 7.19 15.79
N ARG A 203 2.90 7.42 16.66
CA ARG A 203 3.09 8.13 17.94
C ARG A 203 3.89 7.35 18.97
N MET A 204 3.83 6.03 18.93
CA MET A 204 4.66 5.16 19.75
C MET A 204 6.13 5.12 19.26
N GLY A 205 6.46 5.84 18.19
CA GLY A 205 7.81 5.91 17.65
C GLY A 205 8.27 4.58 17.06
N GLU A 206 7.35 3.79 16.51
CA GLU A 206 7.70 2.55 15.83
C GLU A 206 8.66 2.81 14.65
N SER A 207 9.39 1.77 14.24
CA SER A 207 10.39 1.94 13.21
C SER A 207 9.75 2.35 11.87
N GLY A 208 10.47 3.15 11.07
CA GLY A 208 10.00 3.48 9.73
C GLY A 208 9.74 2.24 8.86
N TYR A 209 10.39 1.10 9.13
CA TYR A 209 10.09 -0.16 8.45
C TYR A 209 8.67 -0.65 8.78
N ASP A 210 8.29 -0.65 10.06
CA ASP A 210 6.98 -1.10 10.50
C ASP A 210 5.86 -0.16 10.02
N ILE A 211 6.11 1.16 10.02
CA ILE A 211 5.19 2.16 9.46
C ILE A 211 4.98 1.93 7.96
N ARG A 212 6.06 1.82 7.17
CA ARG A 212 5.98 1.53 5.73
C ARG A 212 5.31 0.20 5.43
N LYS A 213 5.53 -0.80 6.28
CA LYS A 213 4.90 -2.11 6.13
C LYS A 213 3.39 -2.01 6.30
N ARG A 214 2.90 -1.37 7.37
CA ARG A 214 1.46 -1.11 7.57
C ARG A 214 0.87 -0.35 6.39
N PHE A 215 1.48 0.78 6.02
CA PHE A 215 1.06 1.56 4.87
C PHE A 215 0.94 0.72 3.59
N SER A 216 1.95 -0.10 3.28
CA SER A 216 1.95 -0.92 2.05
C SER A 216 0.94 -2.07 2.11
N SER A 217 0.55 -2.52 3.31
CA SER A 217 -0.45 -3.56 3.52
C SER A 217 -1.89 -3.03 3.53
N PHE A 218 -2.11 -1.73 3.74
CA PHE A 218 -3.45 -1.15 3.83
C PHE A 218 -4.40 -1.58 2.69
N PRO A 219 -4.02 -1.49 1.39
CA PRO A 219 -4.97 -1.80 0.32
C PRO A 219 -5.32 -3.29 0.25
N SER A 220 -4.42 -4.15 0.72
CA SER A 220 -4.70 -5.57 0.88
C SER A 220 -5.66 -5.80 2.06
N MET A 221 -5.67 -4.97 3.10
CA MET A 221 -6.45 -5.23 4.32
C MET A 221 -7.90 -4.72 4.26
N VAL A 222 -8.17 -3.69 3.45
CA VAL A 222 -9.51 -3.11 3.26
C VAL A 222 -10.39 -3.91 2.28
N SER A 223 -11.68 -3.61 2.29
CA SER A 223 -12.70 -4.29 1.48
C SER A 223 -12.64 -3.89 0.00
N GLU A 224 -13.33 -4.63 -0.90
CA GLU A 224 -13.37 -4.27 -2.34
C GLU A 224 -14.12 -2.97 -2.56
N GLU A 225 -15.18 -2.83 -1.78
CA GLU A 225 -16.11 -1.73 -1.75
C GLU A 225 -15.34 -0.44 -1.48
N PHE A 226 -14.39 -0.43 -0.53
CA PHE A 226 -13.54 0.76 -0.31
C PHE A 226 -12.75 1.16 -1.57
N LEU A 227 -12.17 0.20 -2.29
CA LEU A 227 -11.43 0.49 -3.52
C LEU A 227 -12.37 1.00 -4.62
N GLY A 228 -13.60 0.48 -4.69
CA GLY A 228 -14.67 0.99 -5.53
C GLY A 228 -15.00 2.44 -5.20
N LEU A 229 -15.19 2.77 -3.92
CA LEU A 229 -15.49 4.14 -3.47
C LEU A 229 -14.35 5.12 -3.81
N VAL A 230 -13.08 4.70 -3.69
CA VAL A 230 -11.94 5.51 -4.15
C VAL A 230 -11.95 5.70 -5.67
N SER A 231 -12.27 4.63 -6.43
CA SER A 231 -12.36 4.67 -7.90
C SER A 231 -13.49 5.59 -8.37
N GLU A 232 -14.61 5.60 -7.65
CA GLU A 232 -15.75 6.51 -7.83
C GLU A 232 -15.46 7.95 -7.37
N ARG A 233 -14.26 8.23 -6.84
CA ARG A 233 -13.86 9.52 -6.27
C ARG A 233 -14.81 10.00 -5.16
N ARG A 234 -15.34 9.07 -4.36
CA ARG A 234 -16.18 9.39 -3.20
C ARG A 234 -15.38 10.25 -2.22
N PRO A 235 -15.83 11.47 -1.88
CA PRO A 235 -15.02 12.41 -1.11
C PRO A 235 -14.52 11.85 0.24
N ARG A 236 -15.39 11.14 0.98
CA ARG A 236 -15.00 10.51 2.26
C ARG A 236 -13.91 9.45 2.09
N ALA A 237 -14.01 8.62 1.05
CA ALA A 237 -13.00 7.60 0.73
C ALA A 237 -11.64 8.23 0.41
N LEU A 238 -11.65 9.31 -0.39
CA LEU A 238 -10.45 10.06 -0.74
C LEU A 238 -9.81 10.73 0.48
N VAL A 239 -10.60 11.30 1.38
CA VAL A 239 -10.08 11.89 2.62
C VAL A 239 -9.44 10.83 3.51
N ILE A 240 -10.08 9.68 3.72
CA ILE A 240 -9.48 8.55 4.45
C ILE A 240 -8.14 8.16 3.81
N LEU A 241 -8.09 8.10 2.48
CA LEU A 241 -6.85 7.81 1.75
C LEU A 241 -5.78 8.91 1.94
N ALA A 242 -6.15 10.19 2.00
CA ALA A 242 -5.21 11.27 2.29
C ALA A 242 -4.60 11.15 3.69
N TYR A 243 -5.40 10.75 4.69
CA TYR A 243 -4.90 10.48 6.04
C TYR A 243 -3.90 9.31 6.07
N LEU A 244 -4.13 8.24 5.29
CA LEU A 244 -3.15 7.17 5.12
C LEU A 244 -1.78 7.68 4.64
N PHE A 245 -1.78 8.55 3.62
CA PHE A 245 -0.55 9.13 3.07
C PHE A 245 0.12 10.09 4.05
N ALA A 246 -0.65 10.95 4.73
CA ALA A 246 -0.10 11.82 5.76
C ALA A 246 0.60 11.03 6.87
N LEU A 247 0.00 9.93 7.33
CA LEU A 247 0.58 9.07 8.38
C LEU A 247 1.90 8.41 7.97
N VAL A 248 2.12 8.12 6.69
CA VAL A 248 3.39 7.54 6.23
C VAL A 248 4.46 8.59 5.91
N LYS A 249 4.14 9.89 5.94
CA LYS A 249 5.07 10.98 5.61
C LYS A 249 6.39 10.89 6.38
N GLY A 250 6.34 10.66 7.68
CA GLY A 250 7.53 10.53 8.53
C GLY A 250 8.44 9.33 8.18
N ALA A 251 7.95 8.39 7.36
CA ALA A 251 8.69 7.20 6.94
C ALA A 251 9.06 7.21 5.44
N GLU A 252 8.97 8.36 4.75
CA GLU A 252 9.22 8.48 3.29
C GLU A 252 10.69 8.44 2.87
N GLY A 253 11.63 8.22 3.80
CA GLY A 253 13.09 8.25 3.54
C GLY A 253 13.62 7.22 2.53
N VAL A 254 12.77 6.35 1.99
CA VAL A 254 13.11 5.32 1.00
C VAL A 254 12.75 5.77 -0.43
N TRP A 255 13.52 5.30 -1.41
CA TRP A 255 13.44 5.79 -2.79
C TRP A 255 12.04 5.67 -3.43
N TRP A 256 11.29 4.61 -3.09
CA TRP A 256 9.99 4.31 -3.70
C TRP A 256 8.82 5.09 -3.09
N LEU A 257 8.99 5.64 -1.89
CA LEU A 257 7.95 6.39 -1.17
C LEU A 257 8.20 7.90 -1.18
N ARG A 258 9.46 8.32 -1.36
CA ARG A 258 9.86 9.73 -1.31
C ARG A 258 9.00 10.60 -2.23
N GLY A 259 8.34 11.61 -1.65
CA GLY A 259 7.52 12.59 -2.38
C GLY A 259 6.10 12.11 -2.71
N ILE A 260 5.82 10.81 -2.62
CA ILE A 260 4.48 10.24 -2.87
C ILE A 260 3.45 10.80 -1.87
N PRO A 261 3.69 10.84 -0.54
CA PRO A 261 2.70 11.36 0.41
C PRO A 261 2.21 12.77 0.09
N GLU A 262 3.15 13.68 -0.22
CA GLU A 262 2.81 15.07 -0.55
C GLU A 262 2.05 15.18 -1.87
N MET A 263 2.48 14.43 -2.89
CA MET A 263 1.81 14.40 -4.19
C MET A 263 0.37 13.89 -4.08
N GLU A 264 0.15 12.81 -3.35
CA GLU A 264 -1.17 12.19 -3.16
C GLU A 264 -2.10 13.07 -2.34
N VAL A 265 -1.63 13.61 -1.21
CA VAL A 265 -2.46 14.47 -0.34
C VAL A 265 -2.90 15.73 -1.09
N ARG A 266 -1.98 16.41 -1.80
CA ARG A 266 -2.34 17.61 -2.58
C ARG A 266 -3.20 17.28 -3.79
N GLY A 267 -2.93 16.14 -4.44
CA GLY A 267 -3.75 15.65 -5.53
C GLY A 267 -5.19 15.42 -5.09
N ILE A 268 -5.39 14.73 -3.96
CA ILE A 268 -6.70 14.51 -3.35
C ILE A 268 -7.37 15.84 -3.00
N GLU A 269 -6.66 16.75 -2.33
CA GLU A 269 -7.18 18.08 -2.00
C GLU A 269 -7.69 18.82 -3.24
N SER A 270 -6.98 18.72 -4.36
CA SER A 270 -7.30 19.45 -5.60
C SER A 270 -8.61 19.01 -6.28
N ILE A 271 -9.09 17.79 -6.01
CA ILE A 271 -10.31 17.23 -6.62
C ILE A 271 -11.49 17.15 -5.64
N LEU A 272 -11.26 17.47 -4.36
CA LEU A 272 -12.29 17.41 -3.33
C LEU A 272 -13.22 18.64 -3.38
N PRO A 273 -14.52 18.47 -3.09
CA PRO A 273 -15.43 19.60 -2.90
C PRO A 273 -14.99 20.49 -1.72
N GLU A 274 -15.27 21.78 -1.83
CA GLU A 274 -14.91 22.83 -0.86
C GLU A 274 -15.21 22.47 0.60
N MET A 275 -16.33 21.80 0.85
CA MET A 275 -16.77 21.39 2.19
C MET A 275 -15.77 20.47 2.93
N TRP A 276 -14.86 19.82 2.22
CA TRP A 276 -13.83 18.93 2.80
C TRP A 276 -12.53 19.66 3.14
N ARG A 277 -12.41 20.97 2.83
CA ARG A 277 -11.17 21.71 3.02
C ARG A 277 -10.69 21.72 4.47
N GLU A 278 -11.59 21.96 5.44
CA GLU A 278 -11.22 21.96 6.86
C GLU A 278 -10.69 20.59 7.31
N VAL A 279 -11.32 19.51 6.86
CA VAL A 279 -10.87 18.13 7.14
C VAL A 279 -9.50 17.83 6.53
N MET A 280 -9.20 18.44 5.38
CA MET A 280 -7.92 18.27 4.71
C MET A 280 -6.78 19.10 5.32
N ARG A 281 -7.06 20.04 6.25
CA ARG A 281 -6.01 20.88 6.86
C ARG A 281 -4.95 20.08 7.58
N TRP A 282 -5.35 19.04 8.33
CA TRP A 282 -4.39 18.19 9.03
C TRP A 282 -3.48 17.40 8.08
N PRO A 283 -3.99 16.57 7.13
CA PRO A 283 -3.10 15.81 6.25
C PRO A 283 -2.23 16.72 5.38
N VAL A 284 -2.75 17.86 4.90
CA VAL A 284 -1.97 18.88 4.18
C VAL A 284 -0.89 19.46 5.07
N GLY A 285 -1.22 19.84 6.30
CA GLY A 285 -0.27 20.38 7.26
C GLY A 285 0.88 19.41 7.57
N VAL A 286 0.57 18.11 7.70
CA VAL A 286 1.56 17.05 7.93
C VAL A 286 2.51 16.92 6.74
N VAL A 287 2.00 16.82 5.51
CA VAL A 287 2.89 16.64 4.34
C VAL A 287 3.70 17.89 4.00
N MET A 288 3.22 19.07 4.38
CA MET A 288 3.94 20.34 4.26
C MET A 288 4.94 20.59 5.41
N GLY A 289 4.96 19.73 6.43
CA GLY A 289 5.85 19.84 7.58
C GLY A 289 5.51 20.99 8.55
N VAL A 290 4.29 21.52 8.48
CA VAL A 290 3.79 22.57 9.38
C VAL A 290 3.01 22.01 10.57
N VAL A 291 2.59 20.75 10.49
CA VAL A 291 1.97 19.98 11.58
C VAL A 291 2.82 18.75 11.87
N ASP A 292 3.19 18.55 13.13
CA ASP A 292 3.78 17.28 13.58
C ASP A 292 2.66 16.26 13.76
N VAL A 293 2.82 15.07 13.16
CA VAL A 293 1.88 13.93 13.30
C VAL A 293 1.70 13.48 14.75
N ASN A 294 2.64 13.81 15.63
CA ASN A 294 2.56 13.54 17.07
C ASN A 294 1.65 14.51 17.82
N ASN A 295 1.29 15.65 17.21
CA ASN A 295 0.33 16.57 17.80
C ASN A 295 -1.11 16.03 17.65
N GLU A 296 -2.04 16.58 18.43
CA GLU A 296 -3.47 16.27 18.28
C GLU A 296 -3.96 16.55 16.85
N VAL A 297 -4.89 15.72 16.38
CA VAL A 297 -5.54 15.93 15.09
C VAL A 297 -6.56 17.07 15.26
N VAL A 298 -6.14 18.28 14.92
CA VAL A 298 -6.98 19.48 15.00
C VAL A 298 -7.70 19.70 13.66
N LEU A 299 -9.02 19.91 13.73
CA LEU A 299 -9.87 20.37 12.63
C LEU A 299 -9.81 21.90 12.53
#